data_AF-A0A978TFS3-F1
#
_entry.id   AF-A0A978TFS3-F1
#
_cell.length_a   1.000
_cell.length_b   1.000
_cell.length_c   1.000
_cell.angle_alpha   90.00
_cell.angle_beta   90.00
_cell.angle_gamma   90.00
#
_symmetry.space_group_name_H-M   'P 1'
#
loop_
_entity.id
_entity.type
_entity.pdbx_description
1 polymer ?
#
loop_
_entity_poly.entity_id
_entity_poly.type
_entity_poly.pdbx_seq_one_letter_code
_entity_poly.pdbx_strand_id
1 'polypeptide(L)'
;ATSQVITGTLSTINSALNLLITGVLTILLVINGEPLWNGLLAWLPVPWQTQIRSALRPSFQGYFSGQATLALILAAAQSIAFMVLKVPFGLLFGIGIGLVSLIPFGGTVAVLGVSTLLVFQDVWLGLKVLIVAFVLGQINDNLVAPRLIGGITGLNPAVVILVLLVGAKFAGFLGLLLAVPTASFIKKIVDMARSPA
;
A
#
# COMPACT_ATOMS: atom_id res chain seq x y z
N ALA A 1 4.43 29.47 28.21
CA ALA A 1 4.55 28.15 28.87
C ALA A 1 3.17 27.52 29.09
N THR A 2 2.25 28.15 29.82
CA THR A 2 0.91 27.60 30.14
C THR A 2 0.05 27.30 28.91
N SER A 3 0.08 28.17 27.89
CA SER A 3 -0.65 27.92 26.62
C SER A 3 -0.12 26.72 25.84
N GLN A 4 1.21 26.52 25.77
CA GLN A 4 1.82 25.38 25.09
C GLN A 4 1.56 24.05 25.81
N VAL A 5 1.56 24.04 27.15
CA VAL A 5 1.23 22.85 27.95
C VAL A 5 -0.25 22.49 27.75
N ILE A 6 -1.15 23.47 27.80
CA ILE A 6 -2.58 23.25 27.55
C ILE A 6 -2.81 22.71 26.13
N THR A 7 -2.24 23.33 25.08
CA THR A 7 -2.37 22.85 23.70
C THR A 7 -1.77 21.44 23.50
N GLY A 8 -0.64 21.15 24.15
CA GLY A 8 -0.01 19.82 24.12
C GLY A 8 -0.91 18.74 24.72
N THR A 9 -1.44 18.97 25.93
CA THR A 9 -2.35 18.01 26.60
C THR A 9 -3.66 17.80 25.81
N LEU A 10 -4.27 18.87 25.29
CA LEU A 10 -5.47 18.80 24.45
C LEU A 10 -5.22 18.01 23.16
N SER A 11 -4.06 18.18 22.52
CA SER A 11 -3.71 17.46 21.28
C SER A 11 -3.60 15.94 21.50
N THR A 12 -3.02 15.52 22.63
CA THR A 12 -2.88 14.10 22.99
C THR A 12 -4.23 13.47 23.27
N ILE A 13 -5.10 14.16 24.01
CA ILE A 13 -6.46 13.69 24.30
C ILE A 13 -7.27 13.56 22.99
N ASN A 14 -7.23 14.57 22.13
CA ASN A 14 -7.91 14.54 20.83
C ASN A 14 -7.39 13.40 19.95
N SER A 15 -6.09 13.14 19.96
CA SER A 15 -5.51 12.03 19.19
C SER A 15 -5.97 10.68 19.72
N ALA A 16 -5.98 10.49 21.04
CA ALA A 16 -6.48 9.27 21.68
C ALA A 16 -7.97 9.04 21.39
N LEU A 17 -8.79 10.09 21.49
CA LEU A 17 -10.21 10.03 21.13
C LEU A 17 -10.41 9.69 19.66
N ASN A 18 -9.67 10.33 18.75
CA ASN A 18 -9.75 10.05 17.32
C ASN A 18 -9.37 8.60 17.00
N LEU A 19 -8.34 8.05 17.64
CA LEU A 19 -7.97 6.64 17.48
C LEU A 19 -9.07 5.70 17.97
N LEU A 20 -9.67 5.99 19.11
CA LEU A 20 -10.77 5.20 19.66
C LEU A 20 -12.00 5.24 18.74
N ILE A 21 -12.41 6.44 18.31
CA ILE A 21 -13.55 6.62 17.40
C ILE A 21 -13.26 5.91 16.06
N THR A 22 -12.08 6.10 15.49
CA THR A 22 -11.70 5.44 14.23
C THR A 22 -11.70 3.92 14.38
N GLY A 23 -11.20 3.39 15.50
CA GLY A 23 -11.23 1.96 15.79
C GLY A 23 -12.65 1.40 15.89
N VAL A 24 -13.51 2.05 16.68
CA VAL A 24 -14.92 1.67 16.81
C VAL A 24 -15.63 1.74 15.46
N LEU A 25 -15.46 2.84 14.72
CA LEU A 25 -16.05 3.00 13.39
C LEU A 25 -15.56 1.93 12.43
N THR A 26 -14.27 1.63 12.43
CA THR A 26 -13.71 0.58 11.56
C THR A 26 -14.34 -0.77 11.87
N ILE A 27 -14.46 -1.15 13.14
CA ILE A 27 -15.13 -2.40 13.55
C ILE A 27 -16.60 -2.40 13.12
N LEU A 28 -17.32 -1.30 13.36
CA LEU A 28 -18.73 -1.19 12.96
C LEU A 28 -18.92 -1.24 11.44
N LEU A 29 -18.03 -0.61 10.66
CA LEU A 29 -18.04 -0.64 9.20
C LEU A 29 -17.68 -2.02 8.65
N VAL A 30 -16.82 -2.78 9.33
CA VAL A 30 -16.50 -4.16 8.95
C VAL A 30 -17.68 -5.09 9.24
N ILE A 31 -18.37 -4.93 10.37
CA ILE A 31 -19.52 -5.77 10.75
C ILE A 31 -20.78 -5.41 9.95
N ASN A 32 -21.09 -4.11 9.82
CA ASN A 32 -22.34 -3.60 9.25
C ASN A 32 -22.13 -2.87 7.91
N GLY A 33 -21.07 -3.20 7.19
CA GLY A 33 -20.67 -2.49 5.97
C GLY A 33 -21.71 -2.57 4.85
N GLU A 34 -22.34 -3.73 4.66
CA GLU A 34 -23.31 -3.92 3.58
C GLU A 34 -24.57 -3.03 3.70
N PRO A 35 -25.29 -3.01 4.84
CA PRO A 35 -26.43 -2.10 5.02
C PRO A 35 -26.08 -0.63 4.85
N LEU A 36 -24.93 -0.20 5.39
CA LEU A 36 -24.45 1.18 5.27
C LEU A 36 -24.14 1.54 3.81
N TRP A 37 -23.45 0.65 3.11
CA TRP A 37 -23.12 0.84 1.70
C TRP A 37 -24.36 0.87 0.81
N ASN A 38 -25.35 0.01 1.09
CA ASN A 38 -26.63 0.00 0.41
C ASN A 38 -27.39 1.32 0.64
N GLY A 39 -27.38 1.85 1.86
CA GLY A 39 -27.99 3.13 2.20
C GLY A 39 -27.33 4.32 1.50
N LEU A 40 -25.99 4.37 1.48
CA LEU A 40 -25.24 5.41 0.76
C LEU A 40 -25.50 5.38 -0.74
N LEU A 41 -25.54 4.18 -1.35
CA LEU A 41 -25.81 4.03 -2.77
C LEU A 41 -27.27 4.37 -3.14
N ALA A 42 -28.22 4.17 -2.23
CA ALA A 42 -29.62 4.51 -2.47
C ALA A 42 -29.85 6.01 -2.73
N TRP A 43 -28.90 6.88 -2.33
CA TRP A 43 -28.95 8.32 -2.63
C TRP A 43 -28.57 8.65 -4.08
N LEU A 44 -27.99 7.70 -4.82
CA LEU A 44 -27.63 7.88 -6.23
C LEU A 44 -28.67 7.26 -7.18
N PRO A 45 -28.78 7.77 -8.43
CA PRO A 45 -29.58 7.15 -9.47
C PRO A 45 -29.15 5.70 -9.76
N VAL A 46 -30.11 4.82 -10.05
CA VAL A 46 -29.90 3.37 -10.27
C VAL A 46 -28.74 3.02 -11.23
N PRO A 47 -28.53 3.73 -12.37
CA PRO A 47 -27.41 3.42 -13.26
C PRO A 47 -26.03 3.57 -12.61
N TRP A 48 -25.88 4.50 -11.67
CA TRP A 48 -24.62 4.73 -10.98
C TRP A 48 -24.39 3.70 -9.88
N GLN A 49 -25.45 3.18 -9.27
CA GLN A 49 -25.34 2.18 -8.21
C GLN A 49 -24.68 0.89 -8.70
N THR A 50 -25.08 0.42 -9.88
CA THR A 50 -24.53 -0.81 -10.49
C THR A 50 -23.09 -0.60 -10.95
N GLN A 51 -22.78 0.53 -11.60
CA GLN A 51 -21.43 0.88 -12.04
C GLN A 51 -20.45 1.01 -10.86
N ILE A 52 -20.84 1.69 -9.78
CA ILE A 52 -19.99 1.83 -8.60
C ILE A 52 -19.70 0.47 -7.96
N ARG A 53 -20.72 -0.39 -7.78
CA ARG A 53 -20.53 -1.73 -7.21
C ARG A 53 -19.62 -2.61 -8.07
N SER A 54 -19.82 -2.58 -9.39
CA SER A 54 -19.05 -3.40 -10.33
C SER A 54 -17.61 -2.94 -10.48
N ALA A 55 -17.31 -1.65 -10.29
CA ALA A 55 -15.95 -1.14 -10.42
C ALA A 55 -15.17 -1.10 -9.09
N LEU A 56 -15.82 -0.81 -7.96
CA LEU A 56 -15.14 -0.60 -6.67
C LEU A 56 -14.46 -1.88 -6.17
N ARG A 57 -15.25 -2.95 -6.00
CA ARG A 57 -14.77 -4.21 -5.44
C ARG A 57 -13.61 -4.81 -6.27
N PRO A 58 -13.70 -4.93 -7.61
CA PRO A 58 -12.59 -5.47 -8.39
C PRO A 58 -11.36 -4.57 -8.43
N SER A 59 -11.52 -3.24 -8.32
CA SER A 59 -10.37 -2.32 -8.32
C SER A 59 -9.55 -2.43 -7.04
N PHE A 60 -10.22 -2.48 -5.89
CA PHE A 60 -9.55 -2.64 -4.60
C PHE A 60 -9.02 -4.06 -4.42
N GLN A 61 -9.85 -5.08 -4.66
CA GLN A 61 -9.42 -6.48 -4.54
C GLN A 61 -8.29 -6.81 -5.51
N GLY A 62 -8.40 -6.40 -6.77
CA GLY A 62 -7.35 -6.63 -7.75
C GLY A 62 -6.04 -5.98 -7.32
N TYR A 63 -6.08 -4.73 -6.87
CA TYR A 63 -4.87 -4.02 -6.43
C TYR A 63 -4.21 -4.70 -5.23
N PHE A 64 -4.96 -4.99 -4.16
CA PHE A 64 -4.40 -5.61 -2.96
C PHE A 64 -3.92 -7.05 -3.21
N SER A 65 -4.63 -7.84 -4.01
CA SER A 65 -4.16 -9.18 -4.41
C SER A 65 -2.91 -9.10 -5.29
N GLY A 66 -2.85 -8.12 -6.20
CA GLY A 66 -1.65 -7.84 -7.00
C GLY A 66 -0.46 -7.45 -6.14
N GLN A 67 -0.65 -6.55 -5.17
CA GLN A 67 0.38 -6.16 -4.21
C GLN A 67 0.84 -7.33 -3.34
N ALA A 68 -0.08 -8.17 -2.86
CA ALA A 68 0.26 -9.39 -2.12
C ALA A 68 1.11 -10.34 -2.98
N THR A 69 0.77 -10.47 -4.26
CA THR A 69 1.55 -11.30 -5.20
C THR A 69 2.95 -10.74 -5.42
N LEU A 70 3.10 -9.42 -5.60
CA LEU A 70 4.42 -8.77 -5.70
C LEU A 70 5.24 -8.94 -4.43
N ALA A 71 4.63 -8.73 -3.27
CA ALA A 71 5.28 -8.92 -1.98
C ALA A 71 5.79 -10.36 -1.80
N LEU A 72 5.01 -11.36 -2.23
CA LEU A 72 5.42 -12.77 -2.20
C LEU A 72 6.58 -13.06 -3.18
N ILE A 73 6.53 -12.52 -4.39
CA ILE A 73 7.61 -12.68 -5.38
C ILE A 73 8.91 -12.07 -4.83
N LEU A 74 8.84 -10.85 -4.30
CA LEU A 74 9.98 -10.18 -3.70
C LEU A 74 10.48 -10.94 -2.46
N ALA A 75 9.59 -11.36 -1.57
CA ALA A 75 9.94 -12.16 -0.39
C ALA A 75 10.71 -13.42 -0.76
N ALA A 76 10.21 -14.18 -1.73
CA ALA A 76 10.85 -15.40 -2.20
C ALA A 76 12.21 -15.12 -2.83
N ALA A 77 12.29 -14.14 -3.74
CA ALA A 77 13.53 -13.77 -4.42
C ALA A 77 14.62 -13.31 -3.43
N GLN A 78 14.27 -12.43 -2.49
CA GLN A 78 15.19 -11.92 -1.46
C GLN A 78 15.62 -13.04 -0.51
N SER A 79 14.68 -13.88 -0.06
CA SER A 79 14.99 -14.99 0.84
C SER A 79 15.99 -15.97 0.21
N ILE A 80 15.76 -16.35 -1.05
CA ILE A 80 16.66 -17.24 -1.79
C ILE A 80 18.04 -16.58 -1.95
N ALA A 81 18.09 -15.32 -2.35
CA ALA A 81 19.35 -14.61 -2.53
C ALA A 81 20.14 -14.51 -1.21
N PHE A 82 19.47 -14.19 -0.10
CA PHE A 82 20.13 -14.09 1.20
C PHE A 82 20.58 -15.45 1.75
N MET A 83 19.84 -16.53 1.48
CA MET A 83 20.29 -17.88 1.81
C MET A 83 21.54 -18.28 1.02
N VAL A 84 21.59 -17.98 -0.28
CA VAL A 84 22.76 -18.25 -1.13
C VAL A 84 23.98 -17.45 -0.65
N LEU A 85 23.78 -16.21 -0.23
CA LEU A 85 24.81 -15.36 0.39
C LEU A 85 25.17 -15.76 1.84
N LYS A 86 24.49 -16.76 2.40
CA LYS A 86 24.66 -17.24 3.79
C LYS A 86 24.47 -16.12 4.83
N VAL A 87 23.54 -15.20 4.56
CA VAL A 87 23.17 -14.13 5.49
C VAL A 87 22.50 -14.75 6.73
N PRO A 88 22.90 -14.39 7.96
CA PRO A 88 22.23 -14.86 9.16
C PRO A 88 20.77 -14.39 9.14
N PHE A 89 19.83 -15.31 9.44
CA PHE A 89 18.39 -15.03 9.36
C PHE A 89 17.92 -14.55 7.97
N GLY A 90 18.62 -14.93 6.88
CA GLY A 90 18.30 -14.49 5.51
C GLY A 90 16.84 -14.74 5.08
N LEU A 91 16.25 -15.87 5.49
CA LEU A 91 14.82 -16.14 5.26
C LEU A 91 13.91 -15.11 5.94
N LEU A 92 14.20 -14.80 7.21
CA LEU A 92 13.40 -13.86 8.00
C LEU A 92 13.49 -12.46 7.39
N PHE A 93 14.69 -12.04 6.98
CA PHE A 93 14.89 -10.75 6.33
C PHE A 93 14.20 -10.67 4.96
N GLY A 94 14.31 -11.72 4.14
CA GLY A 94 13.63 -11.75 2.84
C GLY A 94 12.11 -11.67 2.96
N ILE A 95 11.52 -12.49 3.84
CA ILE A 95 10.08 -12.43 4.14
C ILE A 95 9.70 -11.06 4.72
N GLY A 96 10.48 -10.52 5.65
CA GLY A 96 10.23 -9.22 6.27
C GLY A 96 10.21 -8.09 5.25
N ILE A 97 11.20 -8.05 4.34
CA ILE A 97 11.26 -7.06 3.25
C ILE A 97 10.02 -7.18 2.36
N GLY A 98 9.66 -8.40 1.95
CA GLY A 98 8.45 -8.62 1.15
C GLY A 98 7.17 -8.18 1.86
N LEU A 99 6.99 -8.50 3.14
CA LEU A 99 5.82 -8.07 3.91
C LEU A 99 5.73 -6.55 4.01
N VAL A 100 6.83 -5.87 4.33
CA VAL A 100 6.84 -4.39 4.42
C VAL A 100 6.64 -3.75 3.04
N SER A 101 6.99 -4.43 1.94
CA SER A 101 6.75 -3.96 0.57
C SER A 101 5.28 -3.88 0.14
N LEU A 102 4.35 -4.47 0.92
CA LEU A 102 2.90 -4.26 0.72
C LEU A 102 2.50 -2.78 0.82
N ILE A 103 3.29 -2.01 1.58
CA ILE A 103 3.13 -0.57 1.74
C ILE A 103 4.01 0.12 0.68
N PRO A 104 3.50 1.14 -0.05
CA PRO A 104 4.32 1.90 -0.98
C PRO A 104 5.59 2.42 -0.31
N PHE A 105 6.74 2.22 -0.98
CA PHE A 105 8.10 2.51 -0.49
C PHE A 105 8.60 1.66 0.70
N GLY A 106 7.76 0.81 1.28
CA GLY A 106 8.12 0.01 2.44
C GLY A 106 9.25 -0.99 2.19
N GLY A 107 9.29 -1.59 0.99
CA GLY A 107 10.36 -2.51 0.60
C GLY A 107 11.74 -1.85 0.64
N THR A 108 11.87 -0.62 0.12
CA THR A 108 13.12 0.16 0.16
C THR A 108 13.56 0.46 1.58
N VAL A 109 12.62 0.88 2.45
CA VAL A 109 12.90 1.16 3.86
C VAL A 109 13.38 -0.11 4.58
N ALA A 110 12.72 -1.25 4.33
CA ALA A 110 13.11 -2.53 4.92
C ALA A 110 14.50 -2.98 4.44
N VAL A 111 14.80 -2.85 3.15
CA VAL A 111 16.13 -3.15 2.59
C VAL A 111 17.21 -2.31 3.25
N LEU A 112 17.00 -1.00 3.40
CA LEU A 112 17.94 -0.10 4.06
C LEU A 112 18.14 -0.49 5.53
N GLY A 113 17.05 -0.78 6.25
CA GLY A 113 17.09 -1.20 7.65
C GLY A 113 17.87 -2.50 7.85
N VAL A 114 17.54 -3.55 7.08
CA VAL A 114 18.22 -4.85 7.14
C VAL A 114 19.69 -4.72 6.77
N SER A 115 20.01 -4.00 5.70
CA SER A 115 21.38 -3.85 5.25
C SER A 115 22.22 -3.09 6.27
N THR A 116 21.67 -2.01 6.86
CA THR A 116 22.33 -1.24 7.91
C THR A 116 22.57 -2.08 9.16
N LEU A 117 21.59 -2.91 9.55
CA LEU A 117 21.75 -3.83 10.67
C LEU A 117 22.91 -4.80 10.44
N LEU A 118 23.05 -5.32 9.22
CA LEU A 118 24.12 -6.25 8.86
C LEU A 118 25.48 -5.58 8.73
N VAL A 119 25.56 -4.28 8.41
CA VAL A 119 26.82 -3.52 8.42
C VAL A 119 27.47 -3.53 9.80
N PHE A 120 26.69 -3.51 10.89
CA PHE A 120 27.23 -3.58 12.26
C PHE A 120 27.88 -4.93 12.57
N GLN A 121 27.50 -5.99 11.85
CA GLN A 121 28.13 -7.30 11.97
C GLN A 121 29.35 -7.42 11.05
N ASP A 122 29.18 -7.07 9.79
CA ASP A 122 30.23 -7.06 8.76
C ASP A 122 29.84 -6.06 7.67
N VAL A 123 30.68 -5.04 7.48
CA VAL A 123 30.48 -3.97 6.51
C VAL A 123 30.32 -4.53 5.08
N TRP A 124 31.11 -5.53 4.69
CA TRP A 124 31.04 -6.14 3.37
C TRP A 124 29.77 -6.97 3.19
N LEU A 125 29.32 -7.65 4.24
CA LEU A 125 28.06 -8.38 4.21
C LEU A 125 26.87 -7.43 4.04
N GLY A 126 26.81 -6.37 4.84
CA GLY A 126 25.74 -5.37 4.76
C GLY A 126 25.70 -4.68 3.39
N LEU A 127 26.85 -4.33 2.82
CA LEU A 127 26.92 -3.74 1.48
C LEU A 127 26.50 -4.72 0.38
N LYS A 128 26.92 -5.99 0.46
CA LYS A 128 26.48 -7.04 -0.49
C LYS A 128 24.96 -7.22 -0.45
N VAL A 129 24.39 -7.30 0.75
CA VAL A 129 22.95 -7.42 0.94
C VAL A 129 22.23 -6.20 0.38
N LEU A 130 22.72 -4.98 0.63
CA LEU A 130 22.13 -3.76 0.08
C LEU A 130 22.07 -3.81 -1.45
N ILE A 131 23.19 -4.14 -2.10
CA ILE A 131 23.29 -4.16 -3.57
C ILE A 131 22.35 -5.22 -4.14
N VAL A 132 22.42 -6.46 -3.65
CA VAL A 132 21.60 -7.56 -4.16
C VAL A 132 20.12 -7.29 -3.93
N ALA A 133 19.77 -6.82 -2.73
CA ALA A 133 18.39 -6.54 -2.40
C ALA A 133 17.83 -5.36 -3.19
N PHE A 134 18.63 -4.32 -3.41
CA PHE A 134 18.27 -3.20 -4.27
C PHE A 134 18.03 -3.65 -5.71
N VAL A 135 18.93 -4.46 -6.29
CA VAL A 135 18.78 -4.96 -7.67
C VAL A 135 17.51 -5.81 -7.81
N LEU A 136 17.27 -6.74 -6.90
CA LEU A 136 16.05 -7.56 -6.91
C LEU A 136 14.78 -6.71 -6.71
N GLY A 137 14.84 -5.69 -5.85
CA GLY A 137 13.76 -4.72 -5.69
C GLY A 137 13.50 -3.96 -6.99
N GLN A 138 14.53 -3.47 -7.66
CA GLN A 138 14.38 -2.77 -8.95
C GLN A 138 13.81 -3.68 -10.04
N ILE A 139 14.17 -4.96 -10.07
CA ILE A 139 13.57 -5.95 -10.97
C ILE A 139 12.08 -6.11 -10.65
N ASN A 140 11.73 -6.27 -9.37
CA ASN A 140 10.35 -6.40 -8.95
C ASN A 140 9.52 -5.16 -9.33
N ASP A 141 10.03 -3.97 -9.06
CA ASP A 141 9.28 -2.72 -9.22
C ASP A 141 9.20 -2.23 -10.68
N ASN A 142 10.24 -2.46 -11.48
CA ASN A 142 10.30 -1.97 -12.86
C ASN A 142 9.95 -3.02 -13.91
N LEU A 143 10.07 -4.31 -13.62
CA LEU A 143 9.76 -5.39 -14.58
C LEU A 143 8.52 -6.19 -14.20
N VAL A 144 8.43 -6.62 -12.94
CA VAL A 144 7.32 -7.49 -12.49
C VAL A 144 6.06 -6.67 -12.23
N ALA A 145 6.16 -5.58 -11.48
CA ALA A 145 5.02 -4.76 -11.06
C ALA A 145 4.23 -4.16 -12.23
N PRO A 146 4.83 -3.59 -13.30
CA PRO A 146 4.06 -3.06 -14.42
C PRO A 146 3.26 -4.13 -15.16
N ARG A 147 3.78 -5.37 -15.23
CA ARG A 147 3.09 -6.50 -15.88
C ARG A 147 1.93 -7.02 -15.02
N LEU A 148 2.10 -7.04 -13.70
CA LEU A 148 1.10 -7.53 -12.75
C LEU A 148 0.03 -6.47 -12.44
N ILE A 149 0.45 -5.32 -11.91
CA ILE A 149 -0.46 -4.25 -11.45
C ILE A 149 -0.95 -3.36 -12.59
N GLY A 150 -0.15 -3.17 -13.64
CA GLY A 150 -0.55 -2.36 -14.80
C GLY A 150 -1.78 -2.94 -15.50
N GLY A 151 -1.85 -4.27 -15.68
CA GLY A 151 -3.03 -4.94 -16.22
C GLY A 151 -4.26 -4.86 -15.32
N ILE A 152 -4.07 -4.86 -14.00
CA ILE A 152 -5.15 -4.81 -13.00
C ILE A 152 -5.77 -3.41 -12.87
N THR A 153 -4.91 -2.38 -12.88
CA THR A 153 -5.30 -1.00 -12.62
C THR A 153 -5.56 -0.20 -13.89
N GLY A 154 -4.94 -0.58 -15.01
CA GLY A 154 -5.00 0.16 -16.26
C GLY A 154 -4.38 1.56 -16.18
N LEU A 155 -3.63 1.86 -15.12
CA LEU A 155 -2.95 3.14 -14.92
C LEU A 155 -1.55 3.08 -15.53
N ASN A 156 -1.13 4.15 -16.20
CA ASN A 156 0.26 4.29 -16.60
C ASN A 156 1.14 4.69 -15.38
N PRO A 157 2.46 4.45 -15.41
CA PRO A 157 3.34 4.74 -14.28
C PRO A 157 3.33 6.22 -13.84
N ALA A 158 3.21 7.16 -14.79
CA ALA A 158 3.17 8.59 -14.50
C ALA A 158 1.93 8.97 -13.66
N VAL A 159 0.76 8.40 -13.98
CA VAL A 159 -0.47 8.60 -13.21
C VAL A 159 -0.34 8.00 -11.83
N VAL A 160 0.29 6.82 -11.68
CA VAL A 160 0.54 6.21 -10.36
C VAL A 160 1.33 7.16 -9.46
N ILE A 161 2.42 7.75 -9.96
CA ILE A 161 3.22 8.73 -9.19
C ILE A 161 2.36 9.94 -8.80
N LEU A 162 1.62 10.51 -9.76
CA LEU A 162 0.76 11.67 -9.50
C LEU A 162 -0.29 11.39 -8.41
N VAL A 163 -0.99 10.26 -8.50
CA VAL A 163 -2.05 9.94 -7.52
C VAL A 163 -1.49 9.60 -6.15
N LEU A 164 -0.29 9.01 -6.07
CA LEU A 164 0.40 8.80 -4.79
C LEU A 164 0.76 10.13 -4.12
N LEU A 165 1.28 11.10 -4.89
CA LEU A 165 1.60 12.44 -4.38
C LEU A 165 0.35 13.18 -3.91
N VAL A 166 -0.71 13.14 -4.71
CA VAL A 166 -2.02 13.73 -4.37
C VAL A 166 -2.58 13.07 -3.11
N GLY A 167 -2.65 11.74 -3.09
CA GLY A 167 -3.14 10.98 -1.94
C GLY A 167 -2.36 11.30 -0.67
N ALA A 168 -1.03 11.28 -0.73
CA ALA A 168 -0.16 11.63 0.39
C ALA A 168 -0.43 13.06 0.91
N LYS A 169 -0.69 14.02 0.02
CA LYS A 169 -1.01 15.40 0.42
C LYS A 169 -2.38 15.52 1.09
N PHE A 170 -3.39 14.79 0.62
CA PHE A 170 -4.77 14.90 1.12
C PHE A 170 -5.01 14.11 2.41
N ALA A 171 -4.47 12.91 2.52
CA ALA A 171 -4.76 11.99 3.63
C ALA A 171 -3.50 11.31 4.20
N GLY A 172 -2.32 11.86 3.94
CA GLY A 172 -1.06 11.36 4.47
C GLY A 172 -0.81 9.89 4.11
N PHE A 173 -0.45 9.09 5.10
CA PHE A 173 -0.20 7.67 4.94
C PHE A 173 -1.40 6.88 4.40
N LEU A 174 -2.62 7.17 4.89
CA LEU A 174 -3.83 6.52 4.40
C LEU A 174 -4.09 6.87 2.94
N GLY A 175 -3.85 8.13 2.57
CA GLY A 175 -3.96 8.57 1.19
C GLY A 175 -2.96 7.89 0.26
N LEU A 176 -1.73 7.64 0.73
CA LEU A 176 -0.73 6.89 -0.02
C LEU A 176 -1.16 5.43 -0.27
N LEU A 177 -1.69 4.76 0.76
CA LEU A 177 -2.15 3.37 0.66
C LEU A 177 -3.34 3.22 -0.31
N LEU A 178 -4.27 4.16 -0.27
CA LEU A 178 -5.53 4.06 -1.01
C LEU A 178 -5.51 4.79 -2.36
N ALA A 179 -4.46 5.56 -2.67
CA ALA A 179 -4.39 6.37 -3.89
C ALA A 179 -4.57 5.54 -5.17
N VAL A 180 -3.79 4.48 -5.34
CA VAL A 180 -3.80 3.66 -6.55
C VAL A 180 -5.12 2.92 -6.77
N PRO A 181 -5.70 2.19 -5.79
CA PRO A 181 -6.99 1.52 -6.00
C PRO A 181 -8.13 2.52 -6.22
N THR A 182 -8.08 3.69 -5.57
CA THR A 182 -9.06 4.75 -5.79
C THR A 182 -8.96 5.34 -7.19
N ALA A 183 -7.74 5.62 -7.67
CA ALA A 183 -7.52 6.11 -9.03
C ALA A 183 -7.94 5.08 -10.10
N SER A 184 -7.63 3.81 -9.88
CA SER A 184 -8.09 2.69 -10.72
C SER A 184 -9.62 2.62 -10.78
N PHE A 185 -10.29 2.75 -9.63
CA PHE A 185 -11.74 2.81 -9.55
C PHE A 185 -12.32 3.99 -10.34
N ILE A 186 -11.82 5.21 -10.11
CA ILE A 186 -12.28 6.42 -10.81
C ILE A 186 -12.09 6.26 -12.32
N LYS A 187 -10.94 5.76 -12.76
CA LYS A 187 -10.68 5.51 -14.19
C LYS A 187 -11.71 4.57 -14.79
N LYS A 188 -12.01 3.45 -14.13
CA LYS A 188 -13.01 2.49 -14.65
C LYS A 188 -14.41 3.10 -14.74
N ILE A 189 -14.82 3.91 -13.78
CA ILE A 189 -16.11 4.63 -13.84
C ILE A 189 -16.14 5.61 -15.02
N VAL A 190 -15.07 6.36 -15.23
CA VAL A 190 -14.97 7.29 -16.38
C VAL A 190 -14.98 6.55 -17.71
N ASP A 191 -14.29 5.42 -17.80
CA ASP A 191 -14.25 4.58 -19.00
C ASP A 191 -15.65 4.02 -19.33
N MET A 192 -16.39 3.55 -18.31
CA MET A 192 -17.78 3.09 -18.45
C MET A 192 -18.74 4.22 -18.87
N ALA A 193 -18.56 5.43 -18.35
CA ALA A 193 -19.40 6.57 -18.71
C ALA A 193 -19.16 7.08 -20.14
N ARG A 194 -17.94 6.93 -20.66
CA ARG A 194 -17.56 7.36 -22.02
C ARG A 194 -17.97 6.37 -23.11
N SER A 195 -18.05 5.08 -22.79
CA SER A 195 -18.49 4.03 -23.71
C SER A 195 -19.66 3.28 -23.08
N PRO A 196 -20.88 3.86 -23.09
CA PRO A 196 -22.07 3.12 -22.70
C PRO A 196 -22.23 1.97 -23.70
N ALA A 197 -21.97 0.74 -23.24
CA ALA A 197 -22.25 -0.48 -23.99
C ALA A 197 -23.75 -0.59 -24.28
#